data_AF-A0A1V4W1Y6-F1
#
_entry.id   AF-A0A1V4W1Y6-F1
#
_cell.length_a   1.000
_cell.length_b   1.000
_cell.length_c   1.000
_cell.angle_alpha   90.00
_cell.angle_beta   90.00
_cell.angle_gamma   90.00
#
_symmetry.space_group_name_H-M   'P 1'
#
loop_
_entity.id
_entity.type
_entity.pdbx_description
1 polymer ?
#
loop_
_entity_poly.entity_id
_entity_poly.type
_entity_poly.pdbx_seq_one_letter_code
_entity_poly.pdbx_strand_id
1 'polypeptide(L)'
;MKRMLILFMLLMTLTGLVLLGAGCSALPGADTAATKFTEQDVRNALTELINGINSGDVKAVEKYVGEVGPVAETLVEKLKGQIKLSNIRDVTIEGTQAKATVTLEVVPLKITKDVNLTLDATDVLLLNSPLGLLSILL
;
A
#
# COMPACT_ATOMS: atom_id res chain seq x y z
N MET A 1 38.95 62.50 -8.53
CA MET A 1 38.77 61.39 -7.58
C MET A 1 37.30 61.16 -7.19
N LYS A 2 36.49 62.18 -6.85
CA LYS A 2 35.05 62.01 -6.52
C LYS A 2 34.18 61.40 -7.63
N ARG A 3 34.43 61.71 -8.90
CA ARG A 3 33.66 61.15 -10.04
C ARG A 3 33.97 59.66 -10.32
N MET A 4 35.17 59.21 -9.97
CA MET A 4 35.59 57.81 -10.12
C MET A 4 34.99 56.93 -9.01
N LEU A 5 34.77 57.50 -7.82
CA LEU A 5 34.11 56.84 -6.69
C LEU A 5 32.61 56.57 -6.95
N ILE A 6 31.93 57.49 -7.66
CA ILE A 6 30.51 57.33 -8.04
C ILE A 6 30.34 56.25 -9.11
N LEU A 7 31.26 56.18 -10.08
CA LEU A 7 31.22 55.14 -11.11
C LEU A 7 31.46 53.73 -10.53
N PHE A 8 32.35 53.62 -9.53
CA PHE A 8 32.64 52.36 -8.86
C PHE A 8 31.48 51.89 -7.97
N MET A 9 30.76 52.82 -7.35
CA MET A 9 29.58 52.52 -6.51
C MET A 9 28.36 52.10 -7.36
N LEU A 10 28.19 52.67 -8.56
CA LEU A 10 27.13 52.28 -9.51
C LEU A 10 27.41 50.90 -10.16
N LEU A 11 28.68 50.54 -10.34
CA LEU A 11 29.08 49.24 -10.88
C LEU A 11 28.82 48.11 -9.86
N MET A 12 29.05 48.38 -8.57
CA MET A 12 28.78 47.44 -7.47
C MET A 12 27.28 47.17 -7.26
N THR A 13 26.41 48.18 -7.44
CA THR A 13 24.95 47.98 -7.34
C THR A 13 24.38 47.23 -8.53
N LEU A 14 25.02 47.28 -9.70
CA LEU A 14 24.59 46.53 -10.88
C LEU A 14 24.97 45.05 -10.81
N THR A 15 26.09 44.70 -10.16
CA THR A 15 26.52 43.31 -9.96
C THR A 15 25.80 42.58 -8.82
N GLY A 16 25.15 43.29 -7.90
CA GLY A 16 24.44 42.68 -6.76
C GLY A 16 23.09 42.05 -7.10
N LEU A 17 22.49 42.39 -8.25
CA LEU A 17 21.14 41.95 -8.61
C LEU A 17 21.10 40.60 -9.38
N VAL A 18 22.26 40.05 -9.77
CA VAL A 18 22.35 38.83 -10.59
C VAL A 18 22.48 37.53 -9.75
N LEU A 19 22.64 37.64 -8.43
CA LEU A 19 22.82 36.49 -7.52
C LEU A 19 21.53 36.00 -6.82
N LEU A 20 20.36 36.55 -7.16
CA LEU A 20 19.07 36.08 -6.64
C LEU A 20 18.35 35.08 -7.56
N GLY A 21 19.02 34.60 -8.62
CA GLY A 21 18.43 33.79 -9.69
C GLY A 21 18.86 32.32 -9.77
N ALA A 22 19.50 31.75 -8.74
CA ALA A 22 19.91 30.35 -8.77
C ALA A 22 19.63 29.63 -7.44
N GLY A 23 18.63 28.76 -7.45
CA GLY A 23 18.64 27.55 -6.64
C GLY A 23 18.17 27.68 -5.19
N CYS A 24 16.95 28.16 -4.95
CA CYS A 24 16.08 27.38 -4.07
C CYS A 24 15.18 26.58 -5.02
N SER A 25 15.78 25.57 -5.65
CA SER A 25 15.03 24.36 -5.94
C SER A 25 14.28 24.08 -4.65
N ALA A 26 12.96 24.25 -4.69
CA ALA A 26 12.11 23.38 -3.91
C ALA A 26 12.75 22.02 -4.12
N LEU A 27 13.44 21.52 -3.09
CA LEU A 27 13.44 20.11 -2.87
C LEU A 27 11.94 19.82 -2.91
N PRO A 28 11.41 19.09 -3.92
CA PRO A 28 10.46 18.11 -3.46
C PRO A 28 11.31 17.37 -2.44
N GLY A 29 11.03 17.61 -1.15
CA GLY A 29 11.31 16.60 -0.17
C GLY A 29 10.89 15.30 -0.85
N ALA A 30 11.73 14.29 -0.72
CA ALA A 30 11.37 12.95 -1.14
C ALA A 30 10.13 12.49 -0.32
N ASP A 31 8.98 13.13 -0.53
CA ASP A 31 7.77 12.46 -0.95
C ASP A 31 8.15 11.66 -2.21
N THR A 32 8.89 10.56 -2.02
CA THR A 32 8.36 9.30 -2.53
C THR A 32 6.88 9.40 -2.25
N ALA A 33 6.09 9.64 -3.30
CA ALA A 33 4.66 9.69 -3.19
C ALA A 33 4.28 8.36 -2.54
N ALA A 34 4.15 8.36 -1.22
CA ALA A 34 3.72 7.22 -0.46
C ALA A 34 2.31 7.04 -0.99
N THR A 35 2.13 6.03 -1.83
CA THR A 35 0.83 5.71 -2.40
C THR A 35 -0.07 5.47 -1.19
N LYS A 36 -0.85 6.50 -0.82
CA LYS A 36 -1.71 6.40 0.36
C LYS A 36 -2.85 5.49 -0.05
N PHE A 37 -2.75 4.23 0.32
CA PHE A 37 -3.84 3.27 0.17
C PHE A 37 -5.08 3.81 0.88
N THR A 38 -6.21 3.65 0.22
CA THR A 38 -7.53 3.97 0.76
C THR A 38 -8.18 2.72 1.36
N GLU A 39 -9.21 2.93 2.18
CA GLU A 39 -10.07 1.82 2.63
C GLU A 39 -10.61 1.00 1.46
N GLN A 40 -10.96 1.66 0.34
CA GLN A 40 -11.46 0.96 -0.83
C GLN A 40 -10.39 0.06 -1.47
N ASP A 41 -9.13 0.49 -1.49
CA ASP A 41 -8.03 -0.32 -2.02
C ASP A 41 -7.83 -1.59 -1.18
N VAL A 42 -7.92 -1.47 0.14
CA VAL A 42 -7.87 -2.63 1.06
C VAL A 42 -9.04 -3.58 0.80
N ARG A 43 -10.26 -3.05 0.64
CA ARG A 43 -11.45 -3.86 0.34
C ARG A 43 -11.33 -4.58 -1.00
N ASN A 44 -10.82 -3.90 -2.02
CA ASN A 44 -10.60 -4.47 -3.34
C ASN A 44 -9.54 -5.58 -3.29
N ALA A 45 -8.39 -5.32 -2.64
CA ALA A 45 -7.32 -6.29 -2.48
C ALA A 45 -7.79 -7.58 -1.78
N LEU A 46 -8.53 -7.44 -0.68
CA LEU A 46 -9.08 -8.58 0.05
C LEU A 46 -10.12 -9.33 -0.78
N THR A 47 -10.97 -8.62 -1.53
CA THR A 47 -11.95 -9.25 -2.42
C THR A 47 -11.26 -10.02 -3.54
N GLU A 48 -10.26 -9.43 -4.18
CA GLU A 48 -9.47 -10.09 -5.23
C GLU A 48 -8.71 -11.30 -4.68
N LEU A 49 -8.12 -11.21 -3.49
CA LEU A 49 -7.46 -12.34 -2.83
C LEU A 49 -8.42 -13.51 -2.61
N ILE A 50 -9.60 -13.28 -2.01
CA ILE A 50 -10.56 -14.36 -1.74
C ILE A 50 -11.13 -14.94 -3.06
N ASN A 51 -11.35 -14.10 -4.08
CA ASN A 51 -11.77 -14.57 -5.39
C ASN A 51 -10.68 -15.39 -6.10
N GLY A 52 -9.41 -14.98 -5.98
CA GLY A 52 -8.25 -15.72 -6.47
C GLY A 52 -8.17 -17.11 -5.84
N ILE A 53 -8.29 -17.18 -4.50
CA ILE A 53 -8.36 -18.44 -3.76
C ILE A 53 -9.50 -19.32 -4.28
N ASN A 54 -10.72 -18.76 -4.40
CA ASN A 54 -11.91 -19.51 -4.79
C ASN A 54 -11.91 -19.99 -6.23
N SER A 55 -11.33 -19.22 -7.15
CA SER A 55 -11.14 -19.63 -8.54
C SER A 55 -9.98 -20.62 -8.72
N GLY A 56 -9.06 -20.63 -7.75
CA GLY A 56 -7.81 -21.37 -7.81
C GLY A 56 -6.74 -20.69 -8.68
N ASP A 57 -6.83 -19.38 -8.84
CA ASP A 57 -5.81 -18.57 -9.52
C ASP A 57 -4.67 -18.23 -8.56
N VAL A 58 -3.63 -19.06 -8.56
CA VAL A 58 -2.43 -18.88 -7.73
C VAL A 58 -1.77 -17.53 -7.98
N LYS A 59 -1.71 -17.07 -9.24
CA LYS A 59 -1.06 -15.79 -9.60
C LYS A 59 -1.82 -14.60 -9.04
N ALA A 60 -3.15 -14.66 -8.97
CA ALA A 60 -3.94 -13.63 -8.32
C ALA A 60 -3.67 -13.59 -6.81
N VAL A 61 -3.46 -14.73 -6.18
CA VAL A 61 -3.15 -14.83 -4.74
C VAL A 61 -1.73 -14.33 -4.43
N GLU A 62 -0.73 -14.66 -5.26
CA GLU A 62 0.67 -14.23 -5.09
C GLU A 62 0.82 -12.71 -4.99
N LYS A 63 -0.01 -11.93 -5.69
CA LYS A 63 -0.03 -10.46 -5.60
C LYS A 63 -0.19 -9.92 -4.17
N TYR A 64 -0.88 -10.68 -3.31
CA TYR A 64 -1.25 -10.26 -1.96
C TYR A 64 -0.56 -11.06 -0.86
N VAL A 65 0.08 -12.19 -1.16
CA VAL A 65 0.81 -12.99 -0.16
C VAL A 65 2.33 -12.95 -0.37
N GLY A 66 2.77 -12.16 -1.35
CA GLY A 66 4.13 -12.10 -1.85
C GLY A 66 4.39 -13.21 -2.87
N GLU A 67 5.48 -13.07 -3.64
CA GLU A 67 5.93 -14.05 -4.65
C GLU A 67 6.40 -15.39 -4.05
N VAL A 68 6.01 -15.71 -2.82
CA VAL A 68 6.26 -16.98 -2.16
C VAL A 68 5.24 -17.99 -2.67
N GLY A 69 5.46 -18.50 -3.89
CA GLY A 69 4.59 -19.47 -4.58
C GLY A 69 4.01 -20.58 -3.69
N PRO A 70 4.80 -21.24 -2.81
CA PRO A 70 4.27 -22.30 -1.94
C PRO A 70 3.14 -21.85 -1.00
N VAL A 71 3.15 -20.60 -0.55
CA VAL A 71 2.09 -20.05 0.32
C VAL A 71 0.80 -19.86 -0.46
N ALA A 72 0.89 -19.26 -1.65
CA ALA A 72 -0.25 -19.04 -2.53
C ALA A 72 -0.88 -20.37 -2.97
N GLU A 73 -0.05 -21.35 -3.35
CA GLU A 73 -0.48 -22.71 -3.68
C GLU A 73 -1.19 -23.38 -2.50
N THR A 74 -0.63 -23.29 -1.30
CA THR A 74 -1.24 -23.88 -0.08
C THR A 74 -2.61 -23.28 0.19
N LEU A 75 -2.75 -21.96 0.09
CA LEU A 75 -4.03 -21.29 0.31
C LEU A 75 -5.08 -21.73 -0.71
N VAL A 76 -4.70 -21.77 -2.00
CA VAL A 76 -5.58 -22.26 -3.07
C VAL A 76 -5.97 -23.72 -2.81
N GLU A 77 -5.01 -24.61 -2.55
CA GLU A 77 -5.28 -26.04 -2.36
C GLU A 77 -6.26 -26.29 -1.21
N LYS A 78 -6.09 -25.58 -0.08
CA LYS A 78 -6.90 -25.82 1.12
C LYS A 78 -8.24 -25.09 1.12
N LEU A 79 -8.33 -23.91 0.50
CA LEU A 79 -9.50 -23.04 0.64
C LEU A 79 -10.34 -22.91 -0.64
N LYS A 80 -9.86 -23.37 -1.80
CA LYS A 80 -10.58 -23.24 -3.08
C LYS A 80 -11.99 -23.82 -2.99
N GLY A 81 -12.99 -22.96 -3.18
CA GLY A 81 -14.40 -23.35 -3.15
C GLY A 81 -14.94 -23.71 -1.75
N GLN A 82 -14.09 -23.63 -0.72
CA GLN A 82 -14.42 -23.95 0.66
C GLN A 82 -14.80 -22.71 1.47
N ILE A 83 -14.59 -21.51 0.93
CA ILE A 83 -14.90 -20.26 1.59
C ILE A 83 -15.72 -19.32 0.70
N LYS A 84 -16.53 -18.48 1.33
CA LYS A 84 -17.26 -17.41 0.64
C LYS A 84 -17.08 -16.11 1.41
N LEU A 85 -16.73 -15.04 0.69
CA LEU A 85 -16.66 -13.70 1.26
C LEU A 85 -18.08 -13.20 1.55
N SER A 86 -18.37 -12.91 2.81
CA SER A 86 -19.65 -12.37 3.25
C SER A 86 -19.58 -10.88 3.53
N ASN A 87 -18.50 -10.41 4.17
CA ASN A 87 -18.33 -8.99 4.48
C ASN A 87 -16.86 -8.63 4.72
N ILE A 88 -16.54 -7.34 4.57
CA ILE A 88 -15.29 -6.71 5.01
C ILE A 88 -15.69 -5.50 5.86
N ARG A 89 -15.12 -5.34 7.04
CA ARG A 89 -15.45 -4.24 7.95
C ARG A 89 -14.24 -3.85 8.81
N ASP A 90 -14.42 -2.81 9.63
CA ASP A 90 -13.42 -2.33 10.58
C ASP A 90 -12.07 -2.02 9.89
N VAL A 91 -12.12 -1.47 8.68
CA VAL A 91 -10.91 -1.17 7.91
C VAL A 91 -10.23 0.05 8.52
N THR A 92 -8.99 -0.11 8.96
CA THR A 92 -8.16 0.98 9.47
C THR A 92 -6.81 0.98 8.79
N ILE A 93 -6.27 2.18 8.53
CA ILE A 93 -4.97 2.36 7.89
C ILE A 93 -4.15 3.30 8.78
N GLU A 94 -3.06 2.78 9.33
CA GLU A 94 -2.19 3.46 10.28
C GLU A 94 -0.74 3.32 9.80
N GLY A 95 -0.17 4.42 9.30
CA GLY A 95 1.17 4.41 8.72
C GLY A 95 1.25 3.44 7.53
N THR A 96 2.11 2.43 7.63
CA THR A 96 2.32 1.40 6.60
C THR A 96 1.56 0.11 6.90
N GLN A 97 0.56 0.13 7.79
CA GLN A 97 -0.28 -1.03 8.08
C GLN A 97 -1.74 -0.74 7.78
N ALA A 98 -2.38 -1.65 7.07
CA ALA A 98 -3.83 -1.73 6.95
C ALA A 98 -4.35 -2.93 7.74
N LYS A 99 -5.46 -2.75 8.45
CA LYS A 99 -6.14 -3.82 9.18
C LYS A 99 -7.58 -3.88 8.72
N ALA A 100 -8.14 -5.09 8.68
CA ALA A 100 -9.54 -5.30 8.35
C ALA A 100 -10.07 -6.58 9.00
N THR A 101 -11.35 -6.57 9.37
CA THR A 101 -12.08 -7.77 9.77
C THR A 101 -12.81 -8.32 8.55
N VAL A 102 -12.49 -9.54 8.15
CA VAL A 102 -13.12 -10.23 7.03
C VAL A 102 -14.03 -11.33 7.54
N THR A 103 -15.30 -11.27 7.16
CA THR A 103 -16.29 -12.31 7.48
C THR A 103 -16.34 -13.30 6.34
N LEU A 104 -16.01 -14.54 6.63
CA LEU A 104 -15.96 -15.65 5.70
C LEU A 104 -16.93 -16.75 6.13
N GLU A 105 -17.70 -17.28 5.19
CA GLU A 105 -18.53 -18.46 5.37
C GLU A 105 -17.79 -19.71 4.86
N VAL A 106 -17.71 -20.76 5.65
CA VAL A 106 -17.14 -22.06 5.27
C VAL A 106 -18.21 -22.92 4.60
N VAL A 107 -17.97 -23.33 3.36
CA VAL A 107 -18.90 -24.12 2.53
C VAL A 107 -18.52 -25.61 2.57
N PRO A 108 -19.49 -26.55 2.62
CA PRO A 108 -20.94 -26.36 2.75
C PRO A 108 -21.43 -26.27 4.21
N LEU A 109 -20.51 -26.15 5.17
CA LEU A 109 -20.84 -26.16 6.61
C LEU A 109 -21.69 -24.96 7.05
N LYS A 110 -21.71 -23.89 6.26
CA LYS A 110 -22.40 -22.60 6.54
C LYS A 110 -21.96 -21.99 7.88
N ILE A 111 -20.72 -22.24 8.27
CA ILE A 111 -20.12 -21.68 9.48
C ILE A 111 -19.51 -20.34 9.10
N THR A 112 -19.97 -19.27 9.72
CA THR A 112 -19.40 -17.93 9.55
C THR A 112 -18.31 -17.68 10.58
N LYS A 113 -17.15 -17.23 10.12
CA LYS A 113 -16.04 -16.81 10.98
C LYS A 113 -15.55 -15.43 10.58
N ASP A 114 -15.17 -14.66 11.59
CA ASP A 114 -14.46 -13.41 11.41
C ASP A 114 -12.96 -13.64 11.51
N VAL A 115 -12.22 -13.09 10.55
CA VAL A 115 -10.76 -13.19 10.48
C VAL A 115 -10.18 -11.78 10.43
N ASN A 116 -9.33 -11.46 11.41
CA ASN A 116 -8.61 -10.20 11.43
C ASN A 116 -7.37 -10.32 10.54
N LEU A 117 -7.32 -9.53 9.48
CA LEU A 117 -6.22 -9.51 8.53
C LEU A 117 -5.43 -8.22 8.69
N THR A 118 -4.12 -8.33 8.59
CA THR A 118 -3.18 -7.20 8.59
C THR A 118 -2.38 -7.25 7.30
N LEU A 119 -2.36 -6.13 6.58
CA LEU A 119 -1.61 -5.95 5.37
C LEU A 119 -0.54 -4.89 5.58
N ASP A 120 0.67 -5.17 5.14
CA ASP A 120 1.70 -4.17 4.88
C ASP A 120 1.23 -3.33 3.69
N ALA A 121 1.19 -2.02 3.89
CA ALA A 121 0.66 -1.01 2.99
C ALA A 121 1.79 -0.01 2.66
N THR A 122 2.88 -0.53 2.09
CA THR A 122 4.04 0.26 1.67
C THR A 122 3.85 0.69 0.21
N ASP A 123 4.40 -0.06 -0.74
CA ASP A 123 4.25 0.16 -2.18
C ASP A 123 3.13 -0.70 -2.78
N VAL A 124 2.85 -1.83 -2.13
CA VAL A 124 1.80 -2.81 -2.47
C VAL A 124 1.10 -3.25 -1.19
N LEU A 125 -0.12 -3.78 -1.31
CA LEU A 125 -0.85 -4.39 -0.21
C LEU A 125 -0.48 -5.87 -0.10
N LEU A 126 0.27 -6.23 0.94
CA LEU A 126 0.73 -7.59 1.19
C LEU A 126 0.26 -8.09 2.56
N LEU A 127 -0.29 -9.29 2.61
CA LEU A 127 -0.80 -9.91 3.81
C LEU A 127 0.36 -10.38 4.71
N ASN A 128 0.40 -9.93 5.96
CA ASN A 128 1.54 -10.22 6.86
C ASN A 128 1.59 -11.68 7.32
N SER A 129 0.42 -12.30 7.46
CA SER A 129 0.25 -13.66 7.95
C SER A 129 -0.72 -14.46 7.06
N PRO A 130 -0.33 -14.76 5.81
CA PRO A 130 -1.23 -15.32 4.82
C PRO A 130 -1.80 -16.69 5.22
N LEU A 131 -0.98 -17.54 5.84
CA LEU A 131 -1.41 -18.84 6.35
C LEU A 131 -2.40 -18.73 7.54
N GLY A 132 -2.54 -17.55 8.14
CA GLY A 132 -3.57 -17.28 9.15
C GLY A 132 -4.99 -17.51 8.63
N LEU A 133 -5.22 -17.36 7.32
CA LEU A 133 -6.51 -17.67 6.68
C LEU A 133 -6.90 -19.15 6.82
N LEU A 134 -5.94 -20.07 6.94
CA LEU A 134 -6.21 -21.50 7.11
C LEU A 134 -6.86 -21.83 8.45
N SER A 135 -6.72 -20.95 9.46
CA SER A 135 -7.37 -21.13 10.77
C SER A 135 -8.90 -21.18 10.67
N ILE A 136 -9.47 -20.73 9.55
CA ILE A 136 -10.91 -20.83 9.31
C ILE A 136 -11.40 -22.29 9.25
N LEU A 137 -10.53 -23.23 8.87
CA LEU A 137 -10.87 -24.64 8.72
C LEU A 137 -10.78 -25.45 10.03
N LEU A 138 -10.23 -24.86 11.11
CA LEU A 138 -10.04 -25.49 12.42
C LEU A 138 -11.23 -25.20 13.36
#